data_AF-A2FC02-F1
#
_entry.id   AF-A2FC02-F1
#
_cell.length_a   1.000
_cell.length_b   1.000
_cell.length_c   1.000
_cell.angle_alpha   90.00
_cell.angle_beta   90.00
_cell.angle_gamma   90.00
#
_symmetry.space_group_name_H-M   'P 1'
#
loop_
_entity.id
_entity.type
_entity.pdbx_description
1 polymer ?
#
loop_
_entity_poly.entity_id
_entity_poly.type
_entity_poly.pdbx_seq_one_letter_code
_entity_poly.pdbx_strand_id
1 'polypeptide(L)'
;MSIFQSRKTVLLHDMTSIQKYLRYAADYHAEYAKTWKTMGENLFQMMTGQNSAITPQMTRFSEIMAEIGQCHERLAAEELRNSEDFNDIIERYNVLYRTNSEHVAAKEKYKAACAALEKAIETDKAEESRPDYEAKRKVKCQNEIEKQRSNKAQTLKDTISTLEALIATRTKYSAFKVRRLISGWNRFGHALKVESQNEIDLIAKAQDVLDEIKNTKVVDPENLKNMERAIESHIEAAPAPAIVPTQETFEEANKAFDAPPVDEEPLNIPEQHQAPEIPEEPHEEPIEEHHEDLVLPDEDYQPAPEGVNPFE
;
A
#
# COMPACT_ATOMS: atom_id res chain seq x y z
N MET A 1 -2.25 19.60 -11.37
CA MET A 1 -2.59 18.20 -11.71
C MET A 1 -1.93 17.86 -13.04
N SER A 2 -1.18 16.75 -13.12
CA SER A 2 -0.58 16.31 -14.39
C SER A 2 -1.65 15.59 -15.21
N ILE A 3 -2.08 16.18 -16.32
CA ILE A 3 -3.12 15.64 -17.21
C ILE A 3 -2.61 14.42 -18.01
N PHE A 4 -1.30 14.16 -18.02
CA PHE A 4 -0.70 13.05 -18.75
C PHE A 4 -0.01 12.08 -17.80
N GLN A 5 -0.75 11.06 -17.35
CA GLN A 5 -0.16 9.90 -16.70
C GLN A 5 0.38 8.93 -17.75
N SER A 6 1.53 8.32 -17.47
CA SER A 6 2.08 7.29 -18.37
C SER A 6 1.16 6.05 -18.36
N ARG A 7 1.04 5.34 -19.50
CA ARG A 7 0.28 4.07 -19.56
C ARG A 7 0.74 3.06 -18.51
N LYS A 8 2.04 3.07 -18.19
CA LYS A 8 2.63 2.27 -17.12
C LYS A 8 2.04 2.64 -15.75
N THR A 9 1.91 3.93 -15.46
CA THR A 9 1.36 4.44 -14.20
C THR A 9 -0.09 3.98 -14.01
N VAL A 10 -0.90 4.06 -15.06
CA VAL A 10 -2.31 3.60 -15.02
C VAL A 10 -2.38 2.10 -14.72
N LEU A 11 -1.56 1.28 -15.39
CA LEU A 11 -1.57 -0.18 -15.21
C LEU A 11 -1.03 -0.65 -13.84
N LEU A 12 -0.29 0.19 -13.13
CA LEU A 12 0.27 -0.10 -11.81
C LEU A 12 -0.44 0.64 -10.67
N HIS A 13 -1.46 1.45 -10.98
CA HIS A 13 -2.08 2.36 -10.03
C HIS A 13 -2.57 1.63 -8.77
N ASP A 14 -3.36 0.57 -8.94
CA ASP A 14 -3.97 -0.13 -7.82
C ASP A 14 -2.93 -0.86 -6.99
N MET A 15 -1.95 -1.48 -7.64
CA MET A 15 -0.87 -2.21 -6.98
C MET A 15 0.02 -1.27 -6.16
N THR A 16 0.28 -0.06 -6.68
CA THR A 16 1.02 1.00 -5.98
C THR A 16 0.21 1.56 -4.82
N SER A 17 -1.10 1.73 -5.02
CA SER A 17 -2.01 2.21 -3.96
C SER A 17 -2.09 1.20 -2.82
N ILE A 18 -2.28 -0.09 -3.12
CA ILE A 18 -2.29 -1.15 -2.11
C ILE A 18 -0.95 -1.20 -1.35
N GLN A 19 0.18 -1.15 -2.06
CA GLN A 19 1.50 -1.13 -1.43
C GLN A 19 1.63 0.05 -0.45
N LYS A 20 1.18 1.24 -0.85
CA LYS A 20 1.21 2.45 -0.03
C LYS A 20 0.31 2.32 1.19
N TYR A 21 -0.91 1.82 1.04
CA TYR A 21 -1.84 1.63 2.15
C TYR A 21 -1.38 0.57 3.14
N LEU A 22 -0.77 -0.53 2.68
CA LEU A 22 -0.15 -1.53 3.57
C LEU A 22 0.98 -0.93 4.40
N ARG A 23 1.80 -0.08 3.79
CA ARG A 23 2.87 0.61 4.51
C ARG A 23 2.30 1.59 5.55
N TYR A 24 1.28 2.35 5.20
CA TYR A 24 0.62 3.24 6.16
C TYR A 24 -0.04 2.47 7.31
N ALA A 25 -0.70 1.35 7.02
CA ALA A 25 -1.25 0.47 8.06
C ALA A 25 -0.15 0.00 9.02
N ALA A 26 1.01 -0.43 8.49
CA ALA A 26 2.14 -0.83 9.30
C ALA A 26 2.65 0.32 10.19
N ASP A 27 2.80 1.52 9.63
CA ASP A 27 3.23 2.70 10.39
C ASP A 27 2.22 3.02 11.52
N TYR A 28 0.91 2.96 11.24
CA TYR A 28 -0.14 3.16 12.24
C TYR A 28 -0.12 2.09 13.33
N HIS A 29 0.05 0.81 13.01
CA HIS A 29 0.13 -0.25 14.00
C HIS A 29 1.40 -0.13 14.87
N ALA A 30 2.52 0.31 14.30
CA ALA A 30 3.74 0.58 15.07
C ALA A 30 3.55 1.76 16.05
N GLU A 31 2.87 2.83 15.63
CA GLU A 31 2.50 3.93 16.52
C GLU A 31 1.51 3.47 17.60
N TYR A 32 0.50 2.68 17.22
CA TYR A 32 -0.50 2.16 18.15
C TYR A 32 0.13 1.24 19.21
N ALA A 33 1.09 0.39 18.82
CA ALA A 33 1.87 -0.42 19.75
C ALA A 33 2.57 0.42 20.83
N LYS A 34 3.15 1.57 20.43
CA LYS A 34 3.78 2.50 21.37
C LYS A 34 2.75 3.08 22.35
N THR A 35 1.55 3.42 21.88
CA THR A 35 0.50 3.95 22.76
C THR A 35 0.07 2.95 23.83
N TRP A 36 -0.02 1.65 23.52
CA TRP A 36 -0.31 0.60 24.51
C TRP A 36 0.76 0.52 25.60
N LYS A 37 2.04 0.54 25.21
CA LYS A 37 3.17 0.53 26.15
C LYS A 37 3.14 1.74 27.07
N THR A 38 3.03 2.94 26.51
CA THR A 38 2.95 4.20 27.27
C THR A 38 1.72 4.26 28.16
N MET A 39 0.57 3.76 27.71
CA MET A 39 -0.64 3.68 28.54
C MET A 39 -0.42 2.79 29.76
N GLY A 40 0.17 1.60 29.58
CA GLY A 40 0.50 0.70 30.68
C GLY A 40 1.41 1.35 31.72
N GLU A 41 2.49 1.99 31.27
CA GLU A 41 3.47 2.69 32.11
C GLU A 41 2.83 3.86 32.89
N ASN A 42 2.05 4.70 32.21
CA ASN A 42 1.39 5.85 32.83
C ASN A 42 0.36 5.41 33.88
N LEU A 43 -0.43 4.37 33.58
CA LEU A 43 -1.40 3.83 34.54
C LEU A 43 -0.69 3.22 35.75
N PHE A 44 0.42 2.51 35.54
CA PHE A 44 1.24 2.00 36.62
C PHE A 44 1.72 3.12 37.55
N GLN A 45 2.33 4.17 37.00
CA GLN A 45 2.83 5.31 37.78
C GLN A 45 1.72 6.02 38.55
N MET A 46 0.60 6.29 37.89
CA MET A 46 -0.54 6.98 38.48
C MET A 46 -1.15 6.18 39.64
N MET A 47 -1.41 4.88 39.43
CA MET A 47 -2.10 4.05 40.40
C MET A 47 -1.22 3.70 41.60
N THR A 48 0.07 3.41 41.37
CA THR A 48 1.00 3.10 42.47
C THR A 48 1.42 4.33 43.27
N GLY A 49 1.39 5.53 42.65
CA GLY A 49 1.55 6.80 43.35
C GLY A 49 0.40 7.10 44.33
N GLN A 50 -0.80 6.59 44.06
CA GLN A 50 -1.97 6.75 44.94
C GLN A 50 -2.15 5.59 45.93
N ASN A 51 -1.79 4.37 45.53
CA ASN A 51 -1.91 3.19 46.36
C ASN A 51 -0.78 2.20 46.08
N SER A 52 0.22 2.18 46.97
CA SER A 52 1.36 1.26 46.84
C SER A 52 0.99 -0.21 47.06
N ALA A 53 -0.14 -0.52 47.72
CA ALA A 53 -0.55 -1.89 48.01
C ALA A 53 -0.93 -2.70 46.75
N ILE A 54 -1.26 -2.00 45.65
CA ILE A 54 -1.61 -2.63 44.36
C ILE A 54 -0.44 -2.67 43.37
N THR A 55 0.78 -2.33 43.81
CA THR A 55 1.97 -2.31 42.95
C THR A 55 2.19 -3.64 42.21
N PRO A 56 2.13 -4.82 42.85
CA PRO A 56 2.34 -6.09 42.15
C PRO A 56 1.31 -6.35 41.03
N GLN A 57 0.05 -5.97 41.24
CA GLN A 57 -1.01 -6.09 40.24
C GLN A 57 -0.78 -5.11 39.09
N MET A 58 -0.44 -3.86 39.39
CA MET A 58 -0.20 -2.84 38.38
C MET A 58 1.06 -3.11 37.56
N THR A 59 2.11 -3.73 38.14
CA THR A 59 3.27 -4.20 37.38
C THR A 59 2.85 -5.23 36.34
N ARG A 60 2.10 -6.28 36.76
CA ARG A 60 1.57 -7.29 35.84
C ARG A 60 0.67 -6.68 34.76
N PHE A 61 -0.19 -5.74 35.14
CA PHE A 61 -1.04 -5.02 34.18
C PHE A 61 -0.20 -4.27 33.13
N SER A 62 0.82 -3.52 33.56
CA SER A 62 1.71 -2.80 32.65
C SER A 62 2.47 -3.74 31.71
N GLU A 63 2.90 -4.91 32.19
CA GLU A 63 3.55 -5.93 31.38
C GLU A 63 2.60 -6.49 30.31
N ILE A 64 1.35 -6.81 30.67
CA ILE A 64 0.33 -7.27 29.71
C ILE A 64 0.07 -6.21 28.63
N MET A 65 -0.03 -4.93 29.01
CA MET A 65 -0.21 -3.84 28.05
C MET A 65 0.98 -3.72 27.10
N ALA A 66 2.19 -3.94 27.60
CA ALA A 66 3.38 -3.98 26.76
C ALA A 66 3.38 -5.19 25.81
N GLU A 67 2.89 -6.36 26.25
CA GLU A 67 2.71 -7.54 25.40
C GLU A 67 1.65 -7.32 24.30
N ILE A 68 0.54 -6.63 24.59
CA ILE A 68 -0.44 -6.20 23.57
C ILE A 68 0.26 -5.31 22.55
N GLY A 69 1.06 -4.34 23.00
CA GLY A 69 1.88 -3.53 22.10
C GLY A 69 2.81 -4.37 21.22
N GLN A 70 3.40 -5.46 21.73
CA GLN A 70 4.23 -6.36 20.92
C GLN A 70 3.43 -7.15 19.87
N CYS A 71 2.16 -7.49 20.12
CA CYS A 71 1.28 -8.07 19.10
C CYS A 71 1.13 -7.12 17.90
N HIS A 72 0.87 -5.83 18.16
CA HIS A 72 0.76 -4.80 17.13
C HIS A 72 2.08 -4.57 16.38
N GLU A 73 3.24 -4.63 17.05
CA GLU A 73 4.55 -4.56 16.39
C GLU A 73 4.78 -5.73 15.44
N ARG A 74 4.39 -6.96 15.82
CA ARG A 74 4.50 -8.14 14.96
C ARG A 74 3.56 -8.05 13.76
N LEU A 75 2.35 -7.54 13.95
CA LEU A 75 1.40 -7.31 12.86
C LEU A 75 1.92 -6.25 11.87
N ALA A 76 2.42 -5.13 12.38
CA ALA A 76 3.04 -4.07 11.58
C ALA A 76 4.21 -4.59 10.72
N ALA A 77 5.07 -5.44 11.29
CA ALA A 77 6.18 -6.03 10.56
C ALA A 77 5.71 -6.90 9.37
N GLU A 78 4.62 -7.65 9.55
CA GLU A 78 4.06 -8.49 8.49
C GLU A 78 3.32 -7.69 7.42
N GLU A 79 2.65 -6.60 7.78
CA GLU A 79 2.07 -5.63 6.85
C GLU A 79 3.14 -4.96 6.00
N LEU A 80 4.22 -4.50 6.64
CA LEU A 80 5.36 -3.91 5.95
C LEU A 80 5.97 -4.91 4.98
N ARG A 81 6.17 -6.16 5.40
CA ARG A 81 6.70 -7.22 4.54
C ARG A 81 5.75 -7.55 3.38
N ASN A 82 4.44 -7.52 3.60
CA ASN A 82 3.45 -7.67 2.53
C ASN A 82 3.53 -6.49 1.54
N SER A 83 3.74 -5.26 2.02
CA SER A 83 3.96 -4.09 1.17
C SER A 83 5.20 -4.26 0.27
N GLU A 84 6.27 -4.86 0.79
CA GLU A 84 7.47 -5.17 0.01
C GLU A 84 7.20 -6.24 -1.06
N ASP A 85 6.38 -7.24 -0.75
CA ASP A 85 5.96 -8.24 -1.73
C ASP A 85 5.19 -7.59 -2.90
N PHE A 86 4.38 -6.56 -2.66
CA PHE A 86 3.77 -5.75 -3.73
C PHE A 86 4.81 -4.94 -4.51
N ASN A 87 5.77 -4.32 -3.82
CA ASN A 87 6.85 -3.57 -4.46
C ASN A 87 7.68 -4.45 -5.40
N ASP A 88 7.97 -5.70 -5.01
CA ASP A 88 8.64 -6.69 -5.86
C ASP A 88 7.87 -6.97 -7.16
N ILE A 89 6.54 -7.06 -7.09
CA ILE A 89 5.69 -7.26 -8.27
C ILE A 89 5.75 -6.02 -9.17
N ILE A 90 5.67 -4.82 -8.58
CA ILE A 90 5.76 -3.53 -9.30
C ILE A 90 7.10 -3.45 -10.05
N GLU A 91 8.21 -3.77 -9.38
CA GLU A 91 9.54 -3.73 -9.98
C GLU A 91 9.70 -4.76 -11.11
N ARG A 92 9.16 -5.97 -10.96
CA ARG A 92 9.21 -6.95 -12.05
C ARG A 92 8.30 -6.60 -13.22
N TYR A 93 7.21 -5.88 -12.99
CA TYR A 93 6.41 -5.34 -14.08
C TYR A 93 7.21 -4.36 -14.95
N ASN A 94 8.18 -3.62 -14.38
CA ASN A 94 9.08 -2.75 -15.16
C ASN A 94 9.85 -3.54 -16.23
N VAL A 95 10.25 -4.77 -15.94
CA VAL A 95 10.91 -5.67 -16.90
C VAL A 95 9.96 -6.04 -18.03
N LEU A 96 8.75 -6.49 -17.69
CA LEU A 96 7.71 -6.82 -18.69
C LEU A 96 7.39 -5.64 -19.60
N TYR A 97 7.26 -4.44 -19.02
CA TYR A 97 6.96 -3.22 -19.75
C TYR A 97 8.07 -2.85 -20.75
N ARG A 98 9.34 -3.02 -20.37
CA ARG A 98 10.49 -2.80 -21.28
C ARG A 98 10.46 -3.78 -22.46
N THR A 99 10.29 -5.07 -22.20
CA THR A 99 10.20 -6.09 -23.26
C THR A 99 9.00 -5.84 -24.19
N ASN A 100 7.87 -5.40 -23.64
CA ASN A 100 6.72 -5.00 -24.45
C ASN A 100 7.04 -3.78 -25.34
N SER A 101 7.76 -2.80 -24.81
CA SER A 101 8.18 -1.61 -25.57
C SER A 101 9.14 -1.97 -26.70
N GLU A 102 10.07 -2.91 -26.47
CA GLU A 102 10.97 -3.45 -27.50
C GLU A 102 10.20 -4.16 -28.62
N HIS A 103 9.21 -4.98 -28.26
CA HIS A 103 8.34 -5.63 -29.25
C HIS A 103 7.53 -4.62 -30.07
N VAL A 104 6.95 -3.60 -29.42
CA VAL A 104 6.23 -2.52 -30.12
C VAL A 104 7.17 -1.80 -31.10
N ALA A 105 8.40 -1.49 -30.70
CA ALA A 105 9.38 -0.87 -31.59
C ALA A 105 9.77 -1.78 -32.77
N ALA A 106 9.93 -3.09 -32.56
CA ALA A 106 10.19 -4.05 -33.64
C ALA A 106 9.01 -4.12 -34.63
N LYS A 107 7.78 -4.15 -34.11
CA LYS A 107 6.55 -4.13 -34.92
C LYS A 107 6.46 -2.88 -35.79
N GLU A 108 6.78 -1.70 -35.25
CA GLU A 108 6.78 -0.46 -36.03
C GLU A 108 7.88 -0.46 -37.11
N LYS A 109 9.08 -1.00 -36.82
CA LYS A 109 10.13 -1.20 -37.84
C LYS A 109 9.68 -2.12 -38.97
N TYR A 110 8.99 -3.21 -38.64
CA TYR A 110 8.45 -4.12 -39.65
C TYR A 110 7.39 -3.45 -40.52
N LYS A 111 6.46 -2.68 -39.94
CA LYS A 111 5.49 -1.89 -40.71
C LYS A 111 6.18 -0.90 -41.65
N ALA A 112 7.20 -0.19 -41.17
CA ALA A 112 7.98 0.73 -41.99
C ALA A 112 8.70 0.00 -43.15
N ALA A 113 9.23 -1.20 -42.91
CA ALA A 113 9.86 -2.02 -43.96
C ALA A 113 8.83 -2.51 -45.01
N CYS A 114 7.60 -2.86 -44.59
CA CYS A 114 6.51 -3.17 -45.52
C CYS A 114 6.16 -1.98 -46.41
N ALA A 115 5.96 -0.79 -45.82
CA ALA A 115 5.65 0.43 -46.57
C ALA A 115 6.80 0.83 -47.52
N ALA A 116 8.06 0.65 -47.11
CA ALA A 116 9.22 0.90 -47.96
C ALA A 116 9.29 -0.04 -49.16
N LEU A 117 8.94 -1.32 -48.97
CA LEU A 117 8.86 -2.29 -50.06
C LEU A 117 7.73 -1.95 -51.03
N GLU A 118 6.54 -1.61 -50.53
CA GLU A 118 5.40 -1.18 -51.36
C GLU A 118 5.77 0.04 -52.20
N LYS A 119 6.37 1.06 -51.58
CA LYS A 119 6.87 2.25 -52.29
C LYS A 119 7.92 1.93 -53.35
N ALA A 120 8.83 0.98 -53.09
CA ALA A 120 9.82 0.55 -54.08
C ALA A 120 9.16 -0.12 -55.29
N ILE A 121 8.13 -0.95 -55.06
CA ILE A 121 7.34 -1.60 -56.12
C ILE A 121 6.54 -0.56 -56.93
N GLU A 122 5.93 0.42 -56.26
CA GLU A 122 5.21 1.52 -56.92
C GLU A 122 6.15 2.38 -57.78
N THR A 123 7.36 2.66 -57.28
CA THR A 123 8.38 3.43 -58.01
C THR A 123 8.82 2.69 -59.27
N ASP A 124 9.00 1.37 -59.19
CA ASP A 124 9.34 0.54 -60.36
C ASP A 124 8.25 0.60 -61.43
N LYS A 125 6.98 0.40 -61.04
CA LYS A 125 5.81 0.51 -61.94
C LYS A 125 5.67 1.90 -62.58
N ALA A 126 5.93 2.97 -61.83
CA ALA A 126 5.87 4.33 -62.38
C ALA A 126 6.96 4.55 -63.44
N GLU A 127 8.15 4.01 -63.22
CA GLU A 127 9.30 4.14 -64.12
C GLU A 127 9.20 3.24 -65.36
N GLU A 128 8.37 2.18 -65.36
CA GLU A 128 8.10 1.31 -66.54
C GLU A 128 7.62 2.10 -67.77
N SER A 129 6.93 3.22 -67.57
CA SER A 129 6.42 4.08 -68.65
C SER A 129 7.50 4.94 -69.34
N ARG A 130 8.74 4.93 -68.84
CA ARG A 130 9.80 5.81 -69.32
C ARG A 130 10.63 5.19 -70.46
N PRO A 131 11.07 6.00 -71.45
CA PRO A 131 11.85 5.48 -72.60
C PRO A 131 13.22 4.90 -72.22
N ASP A 132 13.78 5.29 -71.07
CA ASP A 132 15.11 4.90 -70.58
C ASP A 132 15.07 3.76 -69.53
N TYR A 133 13.91 3.13 -69.33
CA TYR A 133 13.67 2.11 -68.31
C TYR A 133 14.58 0.87 -68.47
N GLU A 134 14.61 0.27 -69.66
CA GLU A 134 15.28 -1.01 -69.95
C GLU A 134 16.81 -0.97 -69.78
N ALA A 135 17.46 0.19 -69.85
CA ALA A 135 18.92 0.26 -69.90
C ALA A 135 19.60 0.21 -68.52
N LYS A 136 19.14 1.02 -67.56
CA LYS A 136 19.80 1.17 -66.24
C LYS A 136 18.83 1.31 -65.07
N ARG A 137 17.61 1.81 -65.31
CA ARG A 137 16.63 2.09 -64.25
C ARG A 137 15.98 0.83 -63.73
N LYS A 138 15.64 -0.11 -64.62
CA LYS A 138 15.13 -1.44 -64.27
C LYS A 138 16.03 -2.18 -63.29
N VAL A 139 17.33 -2.27 -63.60
CA VAL A 139 18.31 -2.91 -62.69
C VAL A 139 18.38 -2.20 -61.35
N LYS A 140 18.33 -0.85 -61.33
CA LYS A 140 18.35 -0.07 -60.08
C LYS A 140 17.09 -0.30 -59.23
N CYS A 141 15.90 -0.28 -59.83
CA CYS A 141 14.64 -0.52 -59.14
C CYS A 141 14.53 -1.97 -58.64
N GLN A 142 14.95 -2.95 -59.45
CA GLN A 142 15.02 -4.36 -59.04
C GLN A 142 15.96 -4.57 -57.85
N ASN A 143 17.15 -3.98 -57.88
CA ASN A 143 18.09 -4.04 -56.76
C ASN A 143 17.51 -3.40 -55.49
N GLU A 144 16.79 -2.28 -55.60
CA GLU A 144 16.15 -1.64 -54.45
C GLU A 144 14.98 -2.49 -53.92
N ILE A 145 14.16 -3.10 -54.79
CA ILE A 145 13.10 -4.03 -54.38
C ILE A 145 13.71 -5.23 -53.64
N GLU A 146 14.78 -5.84 -54.16
CA GLU A 146 15.44 -6.97 -53.51
C GLU A 146 16.03 -6.59 -52.15
N LYS A 147 16.66 -5.42 -52.05
CA LYS A 147 17.12 -4.86 -50.78
C LYS A 147 15.98 -4.67 -49.78
N GLN A 148 14.85 -4.08 -50.19
CA GLN A 148 13.70 -3.89 -49.31
C GLN A 148 13.01 -5.21 -48.93
N ARG A 149 12.99 -6.21 -49.83
CA ARG A 149 12.52 -7.58 -49.51
C ARG A 149 13.39 -8.21 -48.44
N SER A 150 14.71 -8.13 -48.57
CA SER A 150 15.67 -8.62 -47.57
C SER A 150 15.48 -7.92 -46.22
N ASN A 151 15.34 -6.59 -46.22
CA ASN A 151 15.07 -5.81 -45.01
C ASN A 151 13.74 -6.17 -44.33
N LYS A 152 12.66 -6.36 -45.12
CA LYS A 152 11.37 -6.86 -44.60
C LYS A 152 11.51 -8.24 -43.96
N ALA A 153 12.23 -9.15 -44.61
CA ALA A 153 12.45 -10.49 -44.07
C ALA A 153 13.26 -10.45 -42.75
N GLN A 154 14.26 -9.58 -42.65
CA GLN A 154 15.03 -9.41 -41.42
C GLN A 154 14.19 -8.82 -40.28
N THR A 155 13.49 -7.71 -40.54
CA THR A 155 12.64 -7.06 -39.52
C THR A 155 11.48 -7.95 -39.06
N LEU A 156 10.99 -8.84 -39.93
CA LEU A 156 10.02 -9.88 -39.54
C LEU A 156 10.63 -10.87 -38.54
N LYS A 157 11.84 -11.38 -38.81
CA LYS A 157 12.54 -12.29 -37.87
C LYS A 157 12.77 -11.62 -36.51
N ASP A 158 13.20 -10.36 -36.51
CA ASP A 158 13.40 -9.58 -35.28
C ASP A 158 12.08 -9.41 -34.50
N THR A 159 10.97 -9.17 -35.22
CA THR A 159 9.63 -9.05 -34.62
C THR A 159 9.17 -10.36 -33.99
N ILE A 160 9.41 -11.49 -34.67
CA ILE A 160 9.10 -12.83 -34.14
C ILE A 160 9.92 -13.09 -32.86
N SER A 161 11.23 -12.86 -32.90
CA SER A 161 12.10 -13.07 -31.75
C SER A 161 11.72 -12.22 -30.53
N THR A 162 11.38 -10.94 -30.75
CA THR A 162 10.93 -10.06 -29.65
C THR A 162 9.53 -10.44 -29.13
N LEU A 163 8.66 -10.98 -29.98
CA LEU A 163 7.36 -11.51 -29.55
C LEU A 163 7.52 -12.75 -28.67
N GLU A 164 8.38 -13.69 -29.05
CA GLU A 164 8.71 -14.87 -28.24
C GLU A 164 9.28 -14.46 -26.87
N ALA A 165 10.19 -13.48 -26.84
CA ALA A 165 10.74 -12.93 -25.60
C ALA A 165 9.65 -12.27 -24.72
N LEU A 166 8.70 -11.56 -25.34
CA LEU A 166 7.56 -10.97 -24.64
C LEU A 166 6.65 -12.04 -24.04
N ILE A 167 6.30 -13.08 -24.80
CA ILE A 167 5.49 -14.21 -24.32
C ILE A 167 6.18 -14.88 -23.13
N ALA A 168 7.47 -15.22 -23.27
CA ALA A 168 8.24 -15.85 -22.20
C ALA A 168 8.30 -14.98 -20.93
N THR A 169 8.54 -13.68 -21.08
CA THR A 169 8.59 -12.73 -19.96
C THR A 169 7.22 -12.59 -19.30
N ARG A 170 6.14 -12.52 -20.07
CA ARG A 170 4.77 -12.44 -19.56
C ARG A 170 4.39 -13.68 -18.76
N THR A 171 4.70 -14.88 -19.24
CA THR A 171 4.45 -16.13 -18.52
C THR A 171 5.21 -16.18 -17.20
N LYS A 172 6.51 -15.81 -17.21
CA LYS A 172 7.32 -15.73 -15.98
C LYS A 172 6.79 -14.71 -14.99
N TYR A 173 6.37 -13.53 -15.47
CA TYR A 173 5.79 -12.48 -14.62
C TYR A 173 4.46 -12.92 -14.01
N SER A 174 3.54 -13.49 -14.79
CA SER A 174 2.25 -13.96 -14.28
C SER A 174 2.42 -15.03 -13.19
N ALA A 175 3.28 -16.03 -13.42
CA ALA A 175 3.58 -17.06 -12.44
C ALA A 175 4.28 -16.49 -11.18
N PHE A 176 5.14 -15.49 -11.33
CA PHE A 176 5.72 -14.78 -10.19
C PHE A 176 4.66 -14.01 -9.40
N LYS A 177 3.84 -13.21 -10.07
CA LYS A 177 2.79 -12.37 -9.46
C LYS A 177 1.83 -13.21 -8.63
N VAL A 178 1.28 -14.28 -9.20
CA VAL A 178 0.33 -15.15 -8.49
C VAL A 178 0.97 -15.77 -7.26
N ARG A 179 2.17 -16.36 -7.37
CA ARG A 179 2.87 -16.95 -6.22
C ARG A 179 3.18 -15.93 -5.13
N ARG A 180 3.61 -14.74 -5.52
CA ARG A 180 3.95 -13.66 -4.58
C ARG A 180 2.72 -13.16 -3.83
N LEU A 181 1.60 -12.94 -4.53
CA LEU A 181 0.34 -12.52 -3.91
C LEU A 181 -0.20 -13.58 -2.95
N ILE A 182 -0.22 -14.86 -3.36
CA ILE A 182 -0.66 -15.95 -2.49
C ILE A 182 0.21 -16.00 -1.23
N SER A 183 1.53 -15.95 -1.39
CA SER A 183 2.46 -16.01 -0.26
C SER A 183 2.32 -14.80 0.68
N GLY A 184 2.18 -13.59 0.14
CA GLY A 184 2.07 -12.36 0.92
C GLY A 184 0.77 -12.33 1.74
N TRP A 185 -0.36 -12.59 1.09
CA TRP A 185 -1.67 -12.60 1.75
C TRP A 185 -1.82 -13.76 2.74
N ASN A 186 -1.30 -14.95 2.45
CA ASN A 186 -1.35 -16.06 3.40
C ASN A 186 -0.52 -15.77 4.65
N ARG A 187 0.68 -15.20 4.48
CA ARG A 187 1.55 -14.84 5.61
C ARG A 187 0.90 -13.76 6.47
N PHE A 188 0.43 -12.69 5.85
CA PHE A 188 -0.26 -11.60 6.56
C PHE A 188 -1.55 -12.07 7.24
N GLY A 189 -2.40 -12.82 6.54
CA GLY A 189 -3.64 -13.35 7.11
C GLY A 189 -3.40 -14.33 8.26
N HIS A 190 -2.32 -15.11 8.20
CA HIS A 190 -1.90 -15.96 9.33
C HIS A 190 -1.47 -15.13 10.53
N ALA A 191 -0.63 -14.12 10.33
CA ALA A 191 -0.19 -13.22 11.39
C ALA A 191 -1.37 -12.49 12.04
N LEU A 192 -2.30 -11.97 11.24
CA LEU A 192 -3.51 -11.34 11.72
C LEU A 192 -4.32 -12.28 12.62
N LYS A 193 -4.55 -13.53 12.17
CA LYS A 193 -5.29 -14.52 12.97
C LYS A 193 -4.58 -14.83 14.29
N VAL A 194 -3.27 -15.06 14.27
CA VAL A 194 -2.50 -15.46 15.45
C VAL A 194 -2.41 -14.31 16.44
N GLU A 195 -2.03 -13.12 15.98
CA GLU A 195 -1.85 -11.96 16.87
C GLU A 195 -3.17 -11.43 17.41
N SER A 196 -4.27 -11.47 16.64
CA SER A 196 -5.58 -11.13 17.19
C SER A 196 -6.04 -12.12 18.26
N GLN A 197 -5.75 -13.42 18.13
CA GLN A 197 -6.06 -14.38 19.20
C GLN A 197 -5.21 -14.12 20.44
N ASN A 198 -3.91 -13.85 20.26
CA ASN A 198 -3.02 -13.48 21.37
C ASN A 198 -3.53 -12.22 22.09
N GLU A 199 -3.96 -11.21 21.34
CA GLU A 199 -4.53 -9.97 21.88
C GLU A 199 -5.79 -10.22 22.70
N ILE A 200 -6.71 -11.07 22.22
CA ILE A 200 -7.92 -11.47 22.97
C ILE A 200 -7.53 -12.11 24.31
N ASP A 201 -6.58 -13.05 24.30
CA ASP A 201 -6.12 -13.76 25.50
C ASP A 201 -5.44 -12.79 26.50
N LEU A 202 -4.67 -11.81 25.98
CA LEU A 202 -4.03 -10.78 26.80
C LEU A 202 -5.04 -9.81 27.41
N ILE A 203 -6.06 -9.40 26.66
CA ILE A 203 -7.14 -8.55 27.18
C ILE A 203 -7.90 -9.27 28.30
N ALA A 204 -8.18 -10.57 28.15
CA ALA A 204 -8.79 -11.36 29.21
C ALA A 204 -7.93 -11.37 30.49
N LYS A 205 -6.61 -11.59 30.36
CA LYS A 205 -5.68 -11.52 31.50
C LYS A 205 -5.64 -10.13 32.13
N ALA A 206 -5.70 -9.07 31.32
CA ALA A 206 -5.76 -7.70 31.83
C ALA A 206 -7.03 -7.47 32.66
N GLN A 207 -8.17 -8.00 32.22
CA GLN A 207 -9.44 -7.94 32.96
C GLN A 207 -9.33 -8.68 34.29
N ASP A 208 -8.75 -9.89 34.31
CA ASP A 208 -8.53 -10.65 35.54
C ASP A 208 -7.71 -9.86 36.57
N VAL A 209 -6.63 -9.19 36.13
CA VAL A 209 -5.80 -8.35 37.00
C VAL A 209 -6.58 -7.14 37.53
N LEU A 210 -7.44 -6.53 36.71
CA LEU A 210 -8.30 -5.42 37.17
C LEU A 210 -9.33 -5.89 38.20
N ASP A 211 -9.90 -7.08 38.02
CA ASP A 211 -10.80 -7.68 39.00
C ASP A 211 -10.08 -8.05 40.30
N GLU A 212 -8.83 -8.52 40.25
CA GLU A 212 -7.99 -8.71 41.44
C GLU A 212 -7.79 -7.39 42.19
N ILE A 213 -7.47 -6.30 41.48
CA ILE A 213 -7.30 -4.96 42.06
C ILE A 213 -8.60 -4.51 42.73
N LYS A 214 -9.74 -4.65 42.04
CA LYS A 214 -11.07 -4.29 42.56
C LYS A 214 -11.42 -5.06 43.84
N ASN A 215 -11.03 -6.32 43.91
CA ASN A 215 -11.28 -7.19 45.07
C ASN A 215 -10.24 -7.04 46.18
N THR A 216 -9.16 -6.30 45.94
CA THR A 216 -8.13 -6.01 46.95
C THR A 216 -8.70 -5.02 47.97
N LYS A 217 -9.36 -5.57 49.01
CA LYS A 217 -9.92 -4.80 50.14
C LYS A 217 -8.87 -4.33 51.15
N VAL A 218 -7.59 -4.59 50.89
CA VAL A 218 -6.51 -4.30 51.82
C VAL A 218 -5.96 -2.91 51.52
N VAL A 219 -6.62 -1.90 52.06
CA VAL A 219 -5.90 -0.67 52.38
C VAL A 219 -5.18 -0.96 53.70
N ASP A 220 -3.88 -1.22 53.64
CA ASP A 220 -3.07 -1.36 54.85
C ASP A 220 -3.17 -0.05 55.66
N PRO A 221 -3.68 -0.07 56.91
CA PRO A 221 -3.81 1.13 57.73
C PRO A 221 -2.48 1.86 57.93
N GLU A 222 -1.33 1.17 57.85
CA GLU A 222 -0.02 1.82 57.88
C GLU A 222 0.27 2.63 56.62
N ASN A 223 -0.16 2.18 55.43
CA ASN A 223 0.05 2.91 54.17
C ASN A 223 -0.80 4.18 54.11
N LEU A 224 -2.03 4.14 54.64
CA LEU A 224 -2.84 5.34 54.85
C LEU A 224 -2.14 6.35 55.77
N LYS A 225 -1.62 5.88 56.91
CA LYS A 225 -0.90 6.73 57.86
C LYS A 225 0.41 7.28 57.29
N ASN A 226 1.11 6.52 56.45
CA ASN A 226 2.32 6.97 55.79
C ASN A 226 2.03 8.02 54.71
N MET A 227 0.92 7.89 53.97
CA MET A 227 0.44 8.95 53.07
C MET A 227 -0.02 10.20 53.83
N GLU A 228 -0.78 10.04 54.93
CA GLU A 228 -1.17 11.17 55.79
C GLU A 228 0.06 11.90 56.33
N ARG A 229 1.07 11.18 56.85
CA ARG A 229 2.34 11.79 57.28
C ARG A 229 3.10 12.47 56.15
N ALA A 230 3.12 11.89 54.95
CA ALA A 230 3.79 12.50 53.80
C ALA A 230 3.09 13.79 53.36
N ILE A 231 1.75 13.82 53.41
CA ILE A 231 0.93 15.01 53.15
C ILE A 231 1.13 16.06 54.24
N GLU A 232 1.08 15.68 55.52
CA GLU A 232 1.36 16.58 56.66
C GLU A 232 2.77 17.17 56.58
N SER A 233 3.78 16.33 56.31
CA SER A 233 5.16 16.77 56.06
C SER A 233 5.25 17.78 54.91
N HIS A 234 4.52 17.56 53.81
CA HIS A 234 4.50 18.50 52.69
C HIS A 234 3.75 19.80 53.00
N ILE A 235 2.69 19.75 53.82
CA ILE A 235 1.96 20.92 54.29
C ILE A 235 2.81 21.73 55.27
N GLU A 236 3.54 21.08 56.17
CA GLU A 236 4.45 21.72 57.12
C GLU A 236 5.71 22.29 56.45
N ALA A 237 6.20 21.63 55.39
CA ALA A 237 7.33 22.11 54.60
C ALA A 237 6.95 23.12 53.51
N ALA A 238 5.64 23.33 53.26
CA ALA A 238 5.19 24.34 52.32
C ALA A 238 5.48 25.74 52.90
N PRO A 239 6.22 26.61 52.17
CA PRO A 239 6.43 27.97 52.62
C PRO A 239 5.08 28.66 52.78
N ALA A 240 4.88 29.34 53.91
CA ALA A 240 3.68 30.12 54.18
C ALA A 240 3.38 31.00 52.95
N PRO A 241 2.13 31.01 52.44
CA PRO A 241 1.81 31.75 51.23
C PRO A 241 2.26 33.20 51.39
N ALA A 242 3.17 33.65 50.53
CA ALA A 242 3.80 34.97 50.61
C ALA A 242 2.80 36.12 50.45
N ILE A 243 1.56 35.81 50.09
CA ILE A 243 0.47 36.75 49.89
C ILE A 243 -0.76 36.15 50.58
N VAL A 244 -1.10 36.69 51.76
CA VAL A 244 -2.46 36.56 52.29
C VAL A 244 -3.27 37.59 51.50
N PRO A 245 -4.22 37.19 50.65
CA PRO A 245 -4.99 38.15 49.86
C PRO A 245 -5.71 39.11 50.80
N THR A 246 -5.40 40.40 50.73
CA THR A 246 -6.19 41.43 51.39
C THR A 246 -7.53 41.58 50.66
N GLN A 247 -8.55 42.10 51.35
CA GLN A 247 -9.85 42.37 50.74
C GLN A 247 -9.75 43.19 49.43
N GLU A 248 -8.77 44.10 49.35
CA GLU A 248 -8.47 44.87 48.14
C GLU A 248 -8.02 44.01 46.95
N THR A 249 -7.17 42.98 47.19
CA THR A 249 -6.75 42.07 46.11
C THR A 249 -7.89 41.19 45.58
N PHE A 250 -8.90 40.89 46.40
CA PHE A 250 -10.11 40.20 45.94
C PHE A 250 -11.03 41.11 45.12
N GLU A 251 -11.14 42.40 45.48
CA GLU A 251 -11.94 43.37 44.72
C GLU A 251 -11.33 43.72 43.36
N GLU A 252 -9.99 43.78 43.25
CA GLU A 252 -9.30 43.96 41.97
C GLU A 252 -9.41 42.73 41.05
N ALA A 253 -9.31 41.52 41.60
CA ALA A 253 -9.48 40.28 40.84
C ALA A 253 -10.91 40.13 40.29
N ASN A 254 -11.94 40.56 41.04
CA ASN A 254 -13.32 40.54 40.57
C ASN A 254 -13.59 41.60 39.48
N LYS A 255 -12.93 42.77 39.52
CA LYS A 255 -13.02 43.77 38.44
C LYS A 255 -12.40 43.27 37.12
N ALA A 256 -11.42 42.37 37.18
CA ALA A 256 -10.85 41.76 35.98
C ALA A 256 -11.78 40.70 35.35
N PHE A 257 -12.70 40.11 36.12
CA PHE A 257 -13.65 39.10 35.65
C PHE A 257 -14.92 39.71 35.03
N ASP A 258 -15.30 40.92 35.44
CA ASP A 258 -16.42 41.70 34.88
C ASP A 258 -16.01 42.56 33.67
N ALA A 259 -14.77 42.46 33.19
CA ALA A 259 -14.37 43.10 31.95
C ALA A 259 -15.17 42.48 30.78
N PRO A 260 -15.81 43.29 29.92
CA PRO A 260 -16.57 42.77 28.79
C PRO A 260 -15.66 41.91 27.91
N PRO A 261 -16.17 40.79 27.36
CA PRO A 261 -15.38 39.91 26.52
C PRO A 261 -14.77 40.73 25.39
N VAL A 262 -13.45 40.65 25.27
CA VAL A 262 -12.72 41.16 24.12
C VAL A 262 -13.31 40.44 22.92
N ASP A 263 -13.82 41.20 21.93
CA ASP A 263 -14.31 40.65 20.67
C ASP A 263 -13.19 39.80 20.05
N GLU A 264 -13.23 38.49 20.28
CA GLU A 264 -12.36 37.53 19.63
C GLU A 264 -12.76 37.54 18.15
N GLU A 265 -11.90 38.10 17.31
CA GLU A 265 -12.04 37.98 15.86
C GLU A 265 -12.24 36.49 15.52
N PRO A 266 -13.27 36.15 14.73
CA PRO A 266 -13.57 34.76 14.42
C PRO A 266 -12.35 34.11 13.79
N LEU A 267 -11.89 33.01 14.40
CA LEU A 267 -10.82 32.18 13.89
C LEU A 267 -11.11 31.86 12.42
N ASN A 268 -10.27 32.38 11.53
CA ASN A 268 -10.31 32.07 10.10
C ASN A 268 -9.80 30.64 9.90
N ILE A 269 -10.69 29.67 10.09
CA ILE A 269 -10.47 28.26 9.77
C ILE A 269 -10.45 28.17 8.24
N PRO A 270 -9.34 27.75 7.60
CA PRO A 270 -9.31 27.55 6.16
C PRO A 270 -10.41 26.57 5.76
N GLU A 271 -11.27 26.97 4.83
CA GLU A 271 -12.31 26.13 4.24
C GLU A 271 -11.71 24.77 3.88
N GLN A 272 -12.28 23.72 4.46
CA GLN A 272 -12.01 22.35 4.05
C GLN A 272 -12.25 22.26 2.55
N HIS A 273 -11.18 22.03 1.78
CA HIS A 273 -11.28 21.76 0.37
C HIS A 273 -12.27 20.62 0.15
N GLN A 274 -13.42 20.95 -0.44
CA GLN A 274 -14.35 19.97 -0.97
C GLN A 274 -13.56 19.05 -1.91
N ALA A 275 -13.64 17.75 -1.65
CA ALA A 275 -13.13 16.75 -2.56
C ALA A 275 -13.75 17.03 -3.94
N PRO A 276 -12.95 17.12 -5.02
CA PRO A 276 -13.49 17.35 -6.34
C PRO A 276 -14.47 16.22 -6.68
N GLU A 277 -15.70 16.59 -7.02
CA GLU A 277 -16.68 15.68 -7.62
C GLU A 277 -16.03 15.03 -8.83
N ILE A 278 -15.91 13.71 -8.77
CA ILE A 278 -15.47 12.89 -9.91
C ILE A 278 -16.58 13.03 -10.95
N PRO A 279 -16.29 13.55 -12.16
CA PRO A 279 -17.29 13.57 -13.22
C PRO A 279 -17.78 12.14 -13.46
N GLU A 280 -19.09 11.93 -13.36
CA GLU A 280 -19.70 10.67 -13.75
C GLU A 280 -19.27 10.35 -15.19
N GLU A 281 -18.54 9.25 -15.37
CA GLU A 281 -18.19 8.77 -16.71
C GLU A 281 -19.50 8.52 -17.48
N PRO A 282 -19.59 8.97 -18.74
CA PRO A 282 -20.72 8.67 -19.57
C PRO A 282 -20.87 7.15 -19.65
N HIS A 283 -22.02 6.66 -19.22
CA HIS A 283 -22.45 5.28 -19.33
C HIS A 283 -22.19 4.79 -20.77
N GLU A 284 -21.12 4.02 -20.99
CA GLU A 284 -20.93 3.31 -22.24
C GLU A 284 -22.06 2.28 -22.32
N GLU A 285 -22.94 2.45 -23.31
CA GLU A 285 -23.95 1.45 -23.62
C GLU A 285 -23.26 0.10 -23.88
N PRO A 286 -23.85 -1.01 -23.39
CA PRO A 286 -23.26 -2.32 -23.59
C PRO A 286 -23.12 -2.57 -25.10
N ILE A 287 -21.89 -2.77 -25.55
CA ILE A 287 -21.61 -3.30 -26.88
C ILE A 287 -22.30 -4.66 -26.93
N GLU A 288 -23.35 -4.79 -27.73
CA GLU A 288 -23.94 -6.08 -28.10
C GLU A 288 -22.82 -6.92 -28.73
N GLU A 289 -22.23 -7.82 -27.94
CA GLU A 289 -21.41 -8.91 -28.47
C GLU A 289 -22.34 -9.79 -29.29
N HIS A 290 -22.33 -9.57 -30.61
CA HIS A 290 -22.75 -10.58 -31.57
C HIS A 290 -21.84 -11.80 -31.38
N HIS A 291 -22.33 -12.76 -30.59
CA HIS A 291 -21.85 -14.13 -30.59
C HIS A 291 -22.09 -14.70 -31.99
N GLU A 292 -21.12 -14.54 -32.88
CA GLU A 292 -20.99 -15.45 -34.02
C GLU A 292 -20.55 -16.81 -33.46
N ASP A 293 -21.46 -17.77 -33.55
CA ASP A 293 -21.25 -19.17 -33.24
C ASP A 293 -20.05 -19.72 -34.01
N LEU A 294 -18.88 -19.70 -33.36
CA LEU A 294 -17.74 -20.52 -33.71
C LEU A 294 -18.09 -21.97 -33.36
N VAL A 295 -18.76 -22.64 -34.30
CA VAL A 295 -18.88 -24.11 -34.33
C VAL A 295 -17.47 -24.67 -34.52
N LEU A 296 -16.82 -25.03 -33.41
CA LEU A 296 -15.61 -25.83 -33.44
C LEU A 296 -15.97 -27.23 -33.96
N PRO A 297 -15.21 -27.79 -34.91
CA PRO A 297 -15.40 -29.17 -35.33
C PRO A 297 -15.05 -30.10 -34.16
N ASP A 298 -15.90 -31.10 -33.95
CA ASP A 298 -15.70 -32.20 -33.02
C ASP A 298 -14.37 -32.92 -33.34
N GLU A 299 -13.30 -32.56 -32.63
CA GLU A 299 -12.09 -33.38 -32.57
C GLU A 299 -12.17 -34.28 -31.34
N ASP A 300 -12.12 -35.58 -31.61
CA ASP A 300 -12.12 -36.70 -30.66
C ASP A 300 -11.13 -36.47 -29.50
N TYR A 301 -11.65 -35.97 -28.38
CA TYR A 301 -10.92 -35.94 -27.13
C TYR A 301 -10.80 -37.36 -26.58
N GLN A 302 -9.63 -37.98 -26.76
CA GLN A 302 -9.27 -39.17 -25.99
C GLN A 302 -8.75 -38.76 -24.61
N PRO A 303 -9.38 -39.20 -23.50
CA PRO A 303 -8.87 -38.91 -22.17
C PRO A 303 -7.51 -39.57 -21.96
N ALA A 304 -6.58 -38.82 -21.37
CA ALA A 304 -5.28 -39.32 -20.98
C ALA A 304 -5.41 -40.49 -19.98
N PRO A 305 -4.55 -41.53 -20.07
CA PRO A 305 -4.59 -42.64 -19.15
C PRO A 305 -4.32 -42.18 -17.72
N GLU A 306 -5.21 -42.55 -16.80
CA GLU A 306 -5.06 -42.35 -15.36
C GLU A 306 -3.74 -42.99 -14.89
N GLY A 307 -2.87 -42.20 -14.24
CA GLY A 307 -1.74 -42.78 -13.50
C GLY A 307 -0.41 -42.03 -13.51
N VAL A 308 -0.29 -40.83 -14.09
CA VAL A 308 0.95 -40.04 -13.98
C VAL A 308 0.70 -38.85 -13.06
N ASN A 309 1.20 -38.95 -11.83
CA ASN A 309 1.28 -37.85 -10.89
C ASN A 309 2.33 -36.84 -11.42
N PRO A 310 1.97 -35.58 -11.75
CA PRO A 310 2.94 -34.60 -12.24
C PRO A 310 3.80 -33.98 -11.12
N PHE A 311 3.77 -34.52 -9.90
CA PHE A 311 4.49 -34.02 -8.73
C PHE A 311 5.39 -35.05 -8.03
N GLU A 312 5.83 -36.10 -8.73
CA GLU A 312 6.96 -36.95 -8.30
C GLU A 312 8.18 -36.80 -9.22
#